data_AF-A0A353M3P2-F1
#
_entry.id   AF-A0A353M3P2-F1
#
_cell.length_a   1.000
_cell.length_b   1.000
_cell.length_c   1.000
_cell.angle_alpha   90.00
_cell.angle_beta   90.00
_cell.angle_gamma   90.00
#
_symmetry.space_group_name_H-M   'P 1'
#
loop_
_entity.id
_entity.type
_entity.pdbx_description
1 polymer ?
#
loop_
_entity_poly.entity_id
_entity_poly.type
_entity_poly.pdbx_seq_one_letter_code
_entity_poly.pdbx_strand_id
1 'polypeptide(L)'
;METLAQLVAHSRVDGIVLTEPLLDDERIELLRESGVPFAFLGSTVEEDVSWVDGDNRGGSLAAVRLLGSLGHVRIATITGEPGLVSTE
;
A
#
# COMPACT_ATOMS: atom_id res chain seq x y z
N MET A 1 11.25 -10.87 3.52
CA MET A 1 11.89 -11.36 2.28
C MET A 1 12.04 -12.88 2.20
N GLU A 2 12.59 -13.55 3.22
CA GLU A 2 12.85 -15.00 3.17
C GLU A 2 11.62 -15.86 2.85
N THR A 3 10.47 -15.58 3.49
CA THR A 3 9.22 -16.31 3.24
C THR A 3 8.69 -16.09 1.81
N LEU A 4 8.80 -14.87 1.28
CA LEU A 4 8.36 -14.55 -0.08
C LEU A 4 9.22 -15.29 -1.11
N ALA A 5 10.54 -15.25 -0.94
CA ALA A 5 11.48 -15.97 -1.78
C ALA A 5 11.24 -17.49 -1.76
N GLN A 6 10.93 -18.08 -0.59
CA GLN A 6 10.61 -19.51 -0.48
C GLN A 6 9.31 -19.90 -1.19
N LEU A 7 8.25 -19.09 -1.07
CA LEU A 7 6.97 -19.35 -1.74
C LEU A 7 7.14 -19.35 -3.26
N VAL A 8 7.91 -18.39 -3.77
CA VAL A 8 8.24 -18.24 -5.17
C VAL A 8 9.13 -19.39 -5.68
N ALA A 9 10.24 -19.68 -4.98
CA ALA A 9 11.23 -20.68 -5.40
C ALA A 9 10.66 -22.10 -5.49
N HIS A 10 9.61 -22.39 -4.73
CA HIS A 10 8.97 -23.71 -4.74
C HIS A 10 7.75 -23.81 -5.67
N SER A 11 7.45 -22.77 -6.47
CA SER A 11 6.29 -22.70 -7.36
C SER A 11 4.99 -23.16 -6.66
N ARG A 12 4.82 -22.80 -5.39
CA ARG A 12 3.71 -23.28 -4.55
C ARG A 12 2.44 -22.47 -4.76
N VAL A 13 2.51 -21.37 -5.49
CA VAL A 13 1.43 -20.41 -5.67
C VAL A 13 1.38 -19.94 -7.12
N ASP A 14 0.18 -19.72 -7.63
CA ASP A 14 -0.07 -19.16 -8.97
C ASP A 14 -0.07 -17.62 -8.97
N GLY A 15 -0.04 -17.00 -7.78
CA GLY A 15 0.04 -15.56 -7.62
C GLY A 15 0.06 -15.13 -6.15
N ILE A 16 0.38 -13.86 -5.90
CA ILE A 16 0.58 -13.31 -4.56
C ILE A 16 -0.19 -11.99 -4.39
N VAL A 17 -0.87 -11.84 -3.26
CA VAL A 17 -1.42 -10.55 -2.82
C VAL A 17 -0.54 -10.02 -1.69
N LEU A 18 0.04 -8.85 -1.90
CA LEU A 18 0.84 -8.13 -0.91
C LEU A 18 -0.01 -7.04 -0.25
N THR A 19 0.31 -6.69 0.98
CA THR A 19 -0.25 -5.55 1.69
C THR A 19 0.83 -4.52 1.95
N GLU A 20 0.42 -3.28 2.20
CA GLU A 20 1.29 -2.21 2.70
C GLU A 20 2.49 -1.96 1.75
N PRO A 21 2.23 -1.47 0.53
CA PRO A 21 3.29 -1.08 -0.39
C PRO A 21 4.16 0.03 0.22
N LEU A 22 5.46 -0.12 0.04
CA LEU A 22 6.46 0.88 0.38
C LEU A 22 6.62 1.86 -0.80
N LEU A 23 7.15 3.05 -0.53
CA LEU A 23 7.53 4.00 -1.59
C LEU A 23 8.60 3.41 -2.53
N ASP A 24 9.53 2.65 -1.95
CA ASP A 24 10.53 1.84 -2.66
C ASP A 24 10.42 0.41 -2.13
N ASP A 25 9.89 -0.50 -2.96
CA ASP A 25 9.45 -1.81 -2.52
C ASP A 25 10.21 -2.93 -3.23
N GLU A 26 11.27 -3.42 -2.58
CA GLU A 26 12.13 -4.50 -3.09
C GLU A 26 11.38 -5.81 -3.43
N ARG A 27 10.16 -6.00 -2.89
CA ARG A 27 9.33 -7.18 -3.20
C ARG A 27 8.87 -7.17 -4.66
N ILE A 28 8.72 -5.99 -5.26
CA ILE A 28 8.28 -5.82 -6.65
C ILE A 28 9.31 -6.42 -7.60
N GLU A 29 10.59 -6.08 -7.43
CA GLU A 29 11.64 -6.59 -8.30
C GLU A 29 11.81 -8.10 -8.15
N LEU A 30 11.81 -8.60 -6.91
CA LEU A 30 11.87 -10.04 -6.65
C LEU A 30 10.74 -10.81 -7.36
N LEU A 31 9.52 -10.27 -7.35
CA LEU A 31 8.38 -10.92 -7.97
C LEU A 31 8.40 -10.80 -9.50
N ARG A 32 8.86 -9.65 -10.03
CA ARG A 32 9.11 -9.48 -11.48
C ARG A 32 10.13 -10.50 -11.99
N GLU A 33 11.28 -10.63 -11.32
CA GLU A 33 12.33 -11.59 -11.67
C GLU A 33 11.82 -13.04 -11.63
N SER A 34 10.90 -13.34 -10.70
CA SER A 34 10.34 -14.68 -10.58
C SER A 34 9.29 -15.07 -11.61
N GLY A 35 8.67 -14.08 -12.27
CA GLY A 35 7.53 -14.27 -13.17
C GLY A 35 6.21 -14.65 -12.47
N VAL A 36 6.15 -14.65 -11.14
CA VAL A 36 4.91 -14.92 -10.38
C VAL A 36 4.01 -13.67 -10.43
N PRO A 37 2.76 -13.78 -10.90
CA PRO A 37 1.82 -12.66 -10.88
C PRO A 37 1.55 -12.16 -9.46
N PHE A 38 1.42 -10.83 -9.30
CA PHE A 38 1.11 -10.26 -8.00
C PHE A 38 0.28 -8.98 -8.11
N ALA A 39 -0.36 -8.62 -6.99
CA ALA A 39 -1.06 -7.36 -6.83
C ALA A 39 -0.94 -6.84 -5.39
N PHE A 40 -1.07 -5.54 -5.20
CA PHE A 40 -1.14 -4.92 -3.87
C PHE A 40 -2.57 -4.64 -3.41
N LEU A 41 -2.80 -4.83 -2.12
CA LEU A 41 -3.80 -4.12 -1.35
C LEU A 41 -3.13 -2.89 -0.72
N GLY A 42 -3.42 -1.71 -1.28
CA GLY A 42 -2.73 -0.45 -1.09
C GLY A 42 -2.16 0.08 -2.42
N SER A 43 -2.20 1.40 -2.63
CA SER A 43 -1.67 2.03 -3.84
C SER A 43 -0.15 2.02 -3.88
N THR A 44 0.43 1.91 -5.08
CA THR A 44 1.88 1.98 -5.31
C THR A 44 2.20 3.05 -6.36
N VAL A 45 3.43 3.56 -6.32
CA VAL A 45 3.95 4.52 -7.32
C VAL A 45 4.42 3.85 -8.61
N GLU A 46 4.50 2.51 -8.63
CA GLU A 46 4.90 1.72 -9.80
C GLU A 46 3.75 1.58 -10.80
N GLU A 47 3.92 2.09 -12.02
CA GLU A 47 2.85 2.16 -13.04
C GLU A 47 2.37 0.78 -13.52
N ASP A 48 3.27 -0.20 -13.60
CA ASP A 48 3.00 -1.54 -14.17
C ASP A 48 2.59 -2.58 -13.12
N VAL A 49 2.19 -2.15 -11.92
CA VAL A 49 1.76 -3.04 -10.85
C VAL A 49 0.27 -2.89 -10.59
N SER A 50 -0.46 -4.01 -10.60
CA SER A 50 -1.87 -4.01 -10.26
C SER A 50 -2.08 -3.75 -8.77
N TRP A 51 -3.00 -2.87 -8.41
CA TRP A 51 -3.33 -2.58 -7.02
C TRP A 51 -4.80 -2.23 -6.84
N VAL A 52 -5.28 -2.37 -5.60
CA VAL A 52 -6.57 -1.87 -5.14
C VAL A 52 -6.37 -1.15 -3.82
N ASP A 53 -6.97 0.03 -3.67
CA ASP A 53 -6.84 0.86 -2.46
C ASP A 53 -8.14 1.58 -2.13
N GLY A 54 -8.25 2.06 -0.89
CA GLY A 54 -9.28 3.01 -0.48
C GLY A 54 -8.88 4.45 -0.81
N ASP A 55 -9.88 5.32 -1.02
CA ASP A 55 -9.65 6.76 -1.17
C ASP A 55 -9.35 7.43 0.18
N ASN A 56 -8.14 7.20 0.71
CA ASN A 56 -7.70 7.75 1.99
C ASN A 56 -7.61 9.28 1.97
N ARG A 57 -7.27 9.87 0.81
CA ARG A 57 -7.23 11.33 0.62
C ARG A 57 -8.63 11.93 0.70
N GLY A 58 -9.59 11.37 -0.02
CA GLY A 58 -10.99 11.79 0.02
C GLY A 58 -11.62 11.55 1.39
N GLY A 59 -11.33 10.41 2.03
CA GLY A 59 -11.78 10.09 3.39
C GLY A 59 -11.25 11.09 4.42
N SER A 60 -9.95 11.41 4.38
CA SER A 60 -9.33 12.39 5.27
C SER A 60 -9.91 13.80 5.07
N LEU A 61 -10.13 14.21 3.81
CA LEU A 61 -10.79 15.47 3.50
C LEU A 61 -12.22 15.54 4.05
N ALA A 62 -12.99 14.46 3.89
CA ALA A 62 -14.35 14.37 4.43
C ALA A 62 -14.35 14.46 5.96
N ALA A 63 -13.42 13.77 6.63
CA ALA A 63 -13.27 13.81 8.08
C ALA A 63 -12.92 15.22 8.60
N VAL A 64 -11.93 15.89 8.00
CA VAL A 64 -11.54 17.26 8.40
C VAL A 64 -12.68 18.26 8.16
N ARG A 65 -13.41 18.12 7.04
CA ARG A 65 -14.60 18.95 6.76
C ARG A 65 -15.69 18.79 7.81
N LEU A 66 -15.94 17.55 8.24
CA LEU A 66 -16.90 17.25 9.30
C LEU A 66 -16.46 17.86 10.64
N LEU A 67 -15.18 17.72 11.01
CA LEU A 67 -14.66 18.35 12.23
C LEU A 67 -14.81 19.87 12.19
N GLY A 68 -14.53 20.49 11.04
CA GLY A 68 -14.74 21.92 10.83
C GLY A 68 -16.21 22.34 10.94
N SER A 69 -17.14 21.56 10.38
CA SER A 69 -18.58 21.86 10.49
C SER A 69 -19.12 21.73 11.92
N LEU A 70 -18.47 20.92 12.75
CA LEU A 70 -18.72 20.81 14.19
C LEU A 70 -18.03 21.93 15.01
N GLY A 71 -17.28 22.83 14.37
CA GLY A 71 -16.64 23.98 15.02
C GLY A 71 -15.22 23.74 15.54
N HIS A 72 -14.60 22.60 15.24
CA HIS A 72 -13.21 22.34 15.62
C HIS A 72 -12.24 23.17 14.75
N VAL A 73 -11.30 23.87 15.41
CA VAL A 73 -10.30 24.73 14.74
C VAL A 73 -8.85 24.32 15.02
N ARG A 74 -8.63 23.38 15.94
CA ARG A 74 -7.32 22.80 16.25
C ARG A 74 -7.43 21.30 16.02
N ILE A 75 -7.04 20.86 14.83
CA ILE A 75 -7.15 19.48 14.37
C ILE A 75 -5.74 18.94 14.19
N ALA A 76 -5.46 17.77 14.75
CA ALA A 76 -4.23 17.03 14.55
C ALA A 76 -4.54 15.71 13.82
N THR A 77 -3.55 15.17 13.12
CA THR A 77 -3.62 13.84 12.50
C THR A 77 -2.60 12.91 13.15
N ILE A 78 -2.95 11.63 13.23
CA ILE A 78 -2.03 10.56 13.62
C ILE A 78 -1.87 9.70 12.36
N THR A 79 -0.67 9.69 11.80
CA THR A 79 -0.34 8.94 10.58
C THR A 79 0.31 7.59 10.93
N GLY A 80 0.46 6.73 9.93
CA GLY A 80 1.18 5.46 10.05
C GLY A 80 2.72 5.64 10.06
N GLU A 81 3.40 4.51 9.91
CA GLU A 81 4.86 4.46 9.80
C GLU A 81 5.36 5.17 8.52
N PRO A 82 6.35 6.08 8.63
CA PRO A 82 6.91 6.76 7.47
C PRO A 82 7.47 5.79 6.42
N GLY A 83 7.31 6.14 5.14
CA GLY A 83 7.81 5.33 4.02
C GLY A 83 6.78 4.35 3.45
N LEU A 84 5.62 4.21 4.09
CA LEU A 84 4.44 3.59 3.48
C LEU A 84 3.79 4.58 2.50
N VAL A 85 3.32 4.10 1.36
CA VAL A 85 2.62 4.96 0.38
C VAL A 85 1.38 5.62 1.01
N SER A 86 0.70 4.93 1.93
CA SER A 86 -0.48 5.45 2.63
C SER A 86 -0.20 6.60 3.61
N THR A 87 1.06 6.89 3.89
CA THR A 87 1.47 7.90 4.88
C THR A 87 1.97 9.21 4.27
N GLU A 88 2.11 9.25 2.94
CA GLU A 88 2.46 10.44 2.14
C GLU A 88 1.23 11.06 1.46
#